data_AF-A0A1M4T124-F1
#
_entry.id   AF-A0A1M4T124-F1
#
_cell.length_a   1.000
_cell.length_b   1.000
_cell.length_c   1.000
_cell.angle_alpha   90.00
_cell.angle_beta   90.00
_cell.angle_gamma   90.00
#
_symmetry.space_group_name_H-M   'P 1'
#
loop_
_entity.id
_entity.type
_entity.pdbx_description
1 polymer ?
#
loop_
_entity_poly.entity_id
_entity_poly.type
_entity_poly.pdbx_seq_one_letter_code
_entity_poly.pdbx_strand_id
1 'polypeptide(L)'
;MNKVLIVIMTLLISCKSPSQDKKTADQNNQEILQQALKVKDEEEFLKNFPKDFHAFKNTFGWNDSKNAPALLYKDSDKYIQYWFSLLNQPEFKKYEPGITSIAENGIWEADGVNYFQDQSLQYIKKNNKYDLINSLSNEKAQKVLGFLFDGPVFNDDPEFINHLNPEKQNIVKNIAGKNISSEKVRSSFQTYENNDRYSVISFDVNKDGVVDKIVSSKPYQGNDLFLFYGNKNGNYNLALETTNFSEDGGNIVKNIIPNNEGKGFTVATYFPDRGYYETEMSVVPESNSWFLKKITYKTMSGVSENAVKYVCEVNQNIDITKSGWTAKIKQIPNENDRDKKCRTEKQDLAQQKYLIQDPDGYTNLRMDKNTSSKILQKINSGENLTVLQASGDWYFVKTNAGKKGYVHKSRLKKE
;
A
#
# COMPACT_ATOMS: atom_id res chain seq x y z
N MET A 1 -20.48 -72.93 -12.04
CA MET A 1 -19.52 -72.65 -13.14
C MET A 1 -19.52 -71.14 -13.38
N ASN A 2 -18.32 -70.56 -13.35
CA ASN A 2 -18.02 -69.15 -13.07
C ASN A 2 -18.59 -68.14 -14.08
N LYS A 3 -19.16 -67.06 -13.56
CA LYS A 3 -19.33 -65.78 -14.28
C LYS A 3 -18.01 -65.02 -14.19
N VAL A 4 -17.34 -64.81 -15.32
CA VAL A 4 -16.14 -63.96 -15.42
C VAL A 4 -16.60 -62.51 -15.53
N LEU A 5 -16.25 -61.70 -14.52
CA LEU A 5 -16.40 -60.26 -14.52
C LEU A 5 -15.10 -59.64 -15.05
N ILE A 6 -15.12 -59.07 -16.25
CA ILE A 6 -13.97 -58.35 -16.82
C ILE A 6 -13.97 -56.94 -16.23
N VAL A 7 -13.05 -56.68 -15.29
CA VAL A 7 -12.76 -55.34 -14.79
C VAL A 7 -11.77 -54.68 -15.75
N ILE A 8 -12.24 -53.69 -16.49
CA ILE A 8 -11.38 -52.82 -17.31
C ILE A 8 -10.69 -51.84 -16.36
N MET A 9 -9.43 -52.10 -16.06
CA MET A 9 -8.56 -51.21 -15.31
C MET A 9 -8.05 -50.13 -16.26
N THR A 10 -8.72 -48.99 -16.33
CA THR A 10 -8.21 -47.80 -17.02
C THR A 10 -7.03 -47.26 -16.21
N LEU A 11 -5.80 -47.50 -16.68
CA LEU A 11 -4.62 -46.76 -16.23
C LEU A 11 -4.77 -45.31 -16.70
N LEU A 12 -5.27 -44.45 -15.81
CA LEU A 12 -5.10 -43.01 -15.93
C LEU A 12 -3.62 -42.71 -15.64
N ILE A 13 -2.80 -42.72 -16.69
CA ILE A 13 -1.47 -42.11 -16.65
C ILE A 13 -1.71 -40.60 -16.55
N SER A 14 -1.74 -40.10 -15.32
CA SER A 14 -1.76 -38.68 -15.01
C SER A 14 -0.42 -38.09 -15.43
N CYS A 15 -0.36 -37.53 -16.63
CA CYS A 15 0.72 -36.64 -17.01
C CYS A 15 0.61 -35.37 -16.16
N LYS A 16 1.30 -35.36 -15.01
CA LYS A 16 1.48 -34.13 -14.23
C LYS A 16 2.23 -33.12 -15.09
N SER A 17 1.65 -31.93 -15.21
CA SER A 17 2.29 -30.83 -15.91
C SER A 17 3.42 -30.24 -15.05
N PRO A 18 4.52 -29.73 -15.64
CA PRO A 18 5.63 -29.10 -14.91
C PRO A 18 5.19 -27.95 -13.98
N SER A 19 4.02 -27.36 -14.25
CA SER A 19 3.41 -26.30 -13.44
C SER A 19 2.85 -26.80 -12.10
N GLN A 20 2.34 -28.04 -12.04
CA GLN A 20 1.81 -28.64 -10.81
C GLN A 20 2.94 -29.11 -9.88
N ASP A 21 4.05 -29.59 -10.43
CA ASP A 21 5.20 -30.04 -9.61
C ASP A 21 5.91 -28.85 -8.93
N LYS A 22 6.06 -27.71 -9.61
CA LYS A 22 6.63 -26.48 -9.00
C LYS A 22 5.81 -25.95 -7.83
N LYS A 23 4.47 -25.93 -7.96
CA LYS A 23 3.56 -25.42 -6.92
C LYS A 23 3.64 -26.22 -5.62
N THR A 24 3.93 -27.52 -5.72
CA THR A 24 4.03 -28.44 -4.57
C THR A 24 5.40 -28.34 -3.89
N ALA A 25 6.46 -28.08 -4.64
CA ALA A 25 7.82 -27.91 -4.11
C ALA A 25 7.99 -26.58 -3.33
N ASP A 26 7.42 -25.48 -3.83
CA ASP A 26 7.55 -24.16 -3.18
C ASP A 26 6.81 -24.10 -1.84
N GLN A 27 5.63 -24.73 -1.73
CA GLN A 27 4.89 -24.81 -0.47
C GLN A 27 5.64 -25.68 0.56
N ASN A 28 6.22 -26.80 0.11
CA ASN A 28 7.00 -27.70 0.97
C ASN A 28 8.24 -27.00 1.56
N ASN A 29 8.95 -26.19 0.76
CA ASN A 29 10.12 -25.43 1.22
C ASN A 29 9.77 -24.39 2.30
N GLN A 30 8.61 -23.75 2.19
CA GLN A 30 8.16 -22.75 3.18
C GLN A 30 7.81 -23.39 4.52
N GLU A 31 7.16 -24.55 4.51
CA GLU A 31 6.87 -25.33 5.71
C GLU A 31 8.15 -25.83 6.39
N ILE A 32 9.14 -26.28 5.60
CA ILE A 32 10.47 -26.65 6.11
C ILE A 32 11.14 -25.45 6.78
N LEU A 33 11.11 -24.28 6.14
CA LEU A 33 11.72 -23.07 6.69
C LEU A 33 11.07 -22.62 8.01
N GLN A 34 9.73 -22.72 8.10
CA GLN A 34 9.00 -22.45 9.35
C GLN A 34 9.42 -23.40 10.47
N GLN A 35 9.49 -24.70 10.15
CA GLN A 35 9.84 -25.72 11.14
C GLN A 35 11.30 -25.57 11.59
N ALA A 36 12.24 -25.34 10.66
CA ALA A 36 13.65 -25.12 10.94
C ALA A 36 13.84 -23.90 11.87
N LEU A 37 13.14 -22.78 11.60
CA LEU A 37 13.19 -21.60 12.49
C LEU A 37 12.62 -21.91 13.88
N LYS A 38 11.54 -22.70 13.96
CA LYS A 38 10.85 -23.05 15.21
C LYS A 38 11.73 -23.90 16.12
N VAL A 39 12.44 -24.88 15.57
CA VAL A 39 13.33 -25.78 16.33
C VAL A 39 14.78 -25.31 16.37
N LYS A 40 15.10 -24.19 15.72
CA LYS A 40 16.45 -23.64 15.59
C LYS A 40 17.44 -24.59 14.90
N ASP A 41 16.97 -25.26 13.86
CA ASP A 41 17.83 -26.02 12.95
C ASP A 41 18.46 -25.07 11.93
N GLU A 42 19.66 -24.59 12.23
CA GLU A 42 20.36 -23.55 11.48
C GLU A 42 20.80 -24.02 10.09
N GLU A 43 21.24 -25.28 9.97
CA GLU A 43 21.66 -25.85 8.70
C GLU A 43 20.48 -26.03 7.75
N GLU A 44 19.37 -26.60 8.23
CA GLU A 44 18.17 -26.78 7.40
C GLU A 44 17.53 -25.43 7.07
N PHE A 45 17.59 -24.46 7.99
CA PHE A 45 17.14 -23.09 7.72
C PHE A 45 17.93 -22.44 6.58
N LEU A 46 19.27 -22.42 6.67
CA LEU A 46 20.13 -21.78 5.67
C LEU A 46 20.05 -22.46 4.31
N LYS A 47 19.91 -23.79 4.29
CA LYS A 47 19.78 -24.58 3.06
C LYS A 47 18.50 -24.29 2.28
N ASN A 48 17.41 -24.01 3.00
CA ASN A 48 16.09 -23.73 2.45
C ASN A 48 15.75 -22.23 2.37
N PHE A 49 16.63 -21.35 2.85
CA PHE A 49 16.48 -19.92 2.64
C PHE A 49 16.55 -19.61 1.12
N PRO A 50 15.73 -18.65 0.62
CA PRO A 50 15.72 -18.32 -0.80
C PRO A 50 17.11 -17.97 -1.36
N LYS A 51 17.39 -18.40 -2.59
CA LYS A 51 18.72 -18.26 -3.22
C LYS A 51 18.78 -17.21 -4.33
N ASP A 52 17.62 -16.78 -4.81
CA ASP A 52 17.44 -15.75 -5.83
C ASP A 52 16.23 -14.87 -5.48
N PHE A 53 16.12 -13.73 -6.17
CA PHE A 53 15.07 -12.76 -5.90
C PHE A 53 13.65 -13.32 -6.07
N HIS A 54 13.43 -14.16 -7.08
CA HIS A 54 12.09 -14.68 -7.38
C HIS A 54 11.63 -15.65 -6.28
N ALA A 55 12.51 -16.55 -5.85
CA ALA A 55 12.26 -17.41 -4.70
C ALA A 55 12.06 -16.59 -3.41
N PHE A 56 12.83 -15.52 -3.25
CA PHE A 56 12.71 -14.63 -2.10
C PHE A 56 11.35 -13.95 -2.05
N LYS A 57 10.93 -13.31 -3.16
CA LYS A 57 9.62 -12.67 -3.29
C LYS A 57 8.47 -13.66 -3.11
N ASN A 58 8.56 -14.86 -3.68
CA ASN A 58 7.52 -15.88 -3.48
C ASN A 58 7.41 -16.40 -2.04
N THR A 59 8.47 -16.22 -1.23
CA THR A 59 8.52 -16.64 0.17
C THR A 59 8.09 -15.52 1.12
N PHE A 60 8.57 -14.30 0.88
CA PHE A 60 8.46 -13.18 1.82
C PHE A 60 7.79 -11.92 1.25
N GLY A 61 7.56 -11.85 -0.06
CA GLY A 61 7.01 -10.68 -0.74
C GLY A 61 5.54 -10.84 -1.14
N TRP A 62 5.04 -9.85 -1.90
CA TRP A 62 3.68 -9.87 -2.44
C TRP A 62 3.60 -10.72 -3.71
N ASN A 63 2.56 -11.54 -3.84
CA ASN A 63 2.33 -12.29 -5.07
C ASN A 63 1.36 -11.53 -5.98
N ASP A 64 1.92 -10.84 -6.98
CA ASP A 64 1.14 -10.00 -7.91
C ASP A 64 0.06 -10.78 -8.67
N SER A 65 0.38 -12.02 -9.08
CA SER A 65 -0.54 -12.86 -9.86
C SER A 65 -1.76 -13.32 -9.06
N LYS A 66 -1.60 -13.50 -7.75
CA LYS A 66 -2.67 -13.90 -6.84
C LYS A 66 -3.29 -12.72 -6.10
N ASN A 67 -2.70 -11.54 -6.24
CA ASN A 67 -2.98 -10.36 -5.43
C ASN A 67 -3.10 -10.69 -3.93
N ALA A 68 -2.10 -11.40 -3.42
CA ALA A 68 -2.10 -11.93 -2.06
C ALA A 68 -0.67 -12.03 -1.51
N PRO A 69 -0.47 -11.90 -0.19
CA PRO A 69 0.84 -12.06 0.42
C PRO A 69 1.32 -13.52 0.32
N ALA A 70 2.64 -13.71 0.24
CA ALA A 70 3.24 -15.02 0.45
C ALA A 70 2.98 -15.55 1.87
N LEU A 71 3.13 -16.86 2.07
CA LEU A 71 2.82 -17.51 3.35
C LEU A 71 3.61 -16.90 4.52
N LEU A 72 4.87 -16.53 4.29
CA LEU A 72 5.75 -15.98 5.33
C LEU A 72 5.85 -14.46 5.29
N TYR A 73 5.03 -13.78 4.49
CA TYR A 73 5.06 -12.32 4.33
C TYR A 73 4.98 -11.57 5.66
N LYS A 74 3.99 -11.92 6.50
CA LYS A 74 3.72 -11.23 7.77
C LYS A 74 4.86 -11.32 8.78
N ASP A 75 5.61 -12.43 8.74
CA ASP A 75 6.72 -12.68 9.65
C ASP A 75 8.08 -12.46 8.97
N SER A 76 8.11 -11.95 7.73
CA SER A 76 9.31 -11.88 6.88
C SER A 76 10.54 -11.29 7.59
N ASP A 77 10.37 -10.17 8.29
CA ASP A 77 11.42 -9.51 9.08
C ASP A 77 12.14 -10.48 10.03
N LYS A 78 11.38 -11.32 10.75
CA LYS A 78 11.93 -12.31 11.68
C LYS A 78 12.84 -13.33 10.98
N TYR A 79 12.45 -13.82 9.80
CA TYR A 79 13.24 -14.79 9.05
C TYR A 79 14.50 -14.14 8.46
N ILE A 80 14.35 -12.93 7.92
CA ILE A 80 15.44 -12.16 7.32
C ILE A 80 16.48 -11.81 8.39
N GLN A 81 16.07 -11.26 9.54
CA GLN A 81 16.96 -10.97 10.66
C GLN A 81 17.66 -12.22 11.16
N TYR A 82 16.94 -13.35 11.28
CA TYR A 82 17.57 -14.60 11.70
C TYR A 82 18.64 -15.04 10.69
N TRP A 83 18.36 -15.00 9.39
CA TRP A 83 19.34 -15.31 8.35
C TRP A 83 20.60 -14.45 8.47
N PHE A 84 20.46 -13.13 8.56
CA PHE A 84 21.60 -12.22 8.74
C PHE A 84 22.32 -12.43 10.07
N SER A 85 21.62 -12.83 11.14
CA SER A 85 22.24 -13.17 12.42
C SER A 85 23.16 -14.38 12.28
N LEU A 86 22.77 -15.39 11.50
CA LEU A 86 23.59 -16.57 11.21
C LEU A 86 24.81 -16.19 10.37
N LEU A 87 24.69 -15.27 9.41
CA LEU A 87 25.83 -14.82 8.60
C LEU A 87 26.93 -14.10 9.41
N ASN A 88 26.65 -13.66 10.64
CA ASN A 88 27.70 -13.11 11.51
C ASN A 88 28.55 -14.22 12.17
N GLN A 89 28.10 -15.48 12.10
CA GLN A 89 28.81 -16.63 12.66
C GLN A 89 29.83 -17.18 11.64
N PRO A 90 31.09 -17.44 12.03
CA PRO A 90 32.14 -17.90 11.14
C PRO A 90 31.78 -19.14 10.28
N GLU A 91 31.08 -20.11 10.87
CA GLU A 91 30.66 -21.37 10.25
C GLU A 91 29.67 -21.20 9.08
N PHE A 92 28.91 -20.10 9.10
CA PHE A 92 27.86 -19.83 8.10
C PHE A 92 28.25 -18.78 7.06
N LYS A 93 29.50 -18.27 7.10
CA LYS A 93 29.99 -17.30 6.12
C LYS A 93 29.92 -17.77 4.67
N LYS A 94 29.91 -19.08 4.43
CA LYS A 94 29.71 -19.66 3.07
C LYS A 94 28.40 -19.24 2.40
N TYR A 95 27.42 -18.76 3.17
CA TYR A 95 26.13 -18.26 2.66
C TYR A 95 26.11 -16.75 2.39
N GLU A 96 27.17 -15.99 2.73
CA GLU A 96 27.28 -14.54 2.45
C GLU A 96 27.02 -14.17 0.97
N PRO A 97 27.46 -14.94 -0.05
CA PRO A 97 27.14 -14.65 -1.45
C PRO A 97 25.65 -14.67 -1.78
N GLY A 98 24.81 -15.23 -0.90
CA GLY A 98 23.36 -15.15 -1.00
C GLY A 98 22.85 -13.71 -1.00
N ILE A 99 23.54 -12.77 -0.35
CA ILE A 99 23.15 -11.35 -0.32
C ILE A 99 23.06 -10.81 -1.74
N THR A 100 24.14 -10.98 -2.52
CA THR A 100 24.21 -10.47 -3.88
C THR A 100 23.45 -11.33 -4.87
N SER A 101 23.34 -12.64 -4.64
CA SER A 101 22.56 -13.55 -5.49
C SER A 101 21.05 -13.25 -5.44
N ILE A 102 20.52 -12.97 -4.24
CA ILE A 102 19.13 -12.55 -4.07
C ILE A 102 18.92 -11.14 -4.62
N ALA A 103 19.89 -10.22 -4.45
CA ALA A 103 19.80 -8.85 -4.95
C ALA A 103 19.92 -8.72 -6.48
N GLU A 104 20.56 -9.66 -7.19
CA GLU A 104 20.95 -9.53 -8.60
C GLU A 104 19.79 -9.25 -9.56
N ASN A 105 18.54 -9.58 -9.24
CA ASN A 105 17.39 -9.21 -10.07
C ASN A 105 16.25 -8.62 -9.21
N GLY A 106 16.64 -7.97 -8.11
CA GLY A 106 15.70 -7.35 -7.21
C GLY A 106 15.03 -6.11 -7.79
N ILE A 107 13.76 -5.96 -7.47
CA ILE A 107 12.97 -4.74 -7.68
C ILE A 107 12.49 -4.30 -6.31
N TRP A 108 12.62 -3.02 -5.99
CA TRP A 108 12.18 -2.54 -4.69
C TRP A 108 10.66 -2.71 -4.50
N GLU A 109 10.29 -3.24 -3.33
CA GLU A 109 8.92 -3.34 -2.82
C GLU A 109 8.94 -3.09 -1.31
N ALA A 110 7.80 -2.70 -0.74
CA ALA A 110 7.67 -2.53 0.71
C ALA A 110 7.83 -3.87 1.48
N ASP A 111 7.89 -3.77 2.81
CA ASP A 111 7.95 -4.90 3.75
C ASP A 111 9.12 -5.86 3.47
N GLY A 112 8.86 -7.16 3.26
CA GLY A 112 9.89 -8.19 3.22
C GLY A 112 11.04 -7.93 2.26
N VAL A 113 10.77 -7.30 1.10
CA VAL A 113 11.81 -6.91 0.13
C VAL A 113 12.65 -5.75 0.67
N ASN A 114 12.01 -4.70 1.19
CA ASN A 114 12.69 -3.57 1.81
C ASN A 114 13.48 -3.97 3.06
N TYR A 115 12.98 -4.90 3.89
CA TYR A 115 13.71 -5.41 5.05
C TYR A 115 15.00 -6.11 4.63
N PHE A 116 14.95 -6.94 3.58
CA PHE A 116 16.15 -7.59 3.06
C PHE A 116 17.14 -6.60 2.45
N GLN A 117 16.65 -5.61 1.70
CA GLN A 117 17.49 -4.55 1.14
C GLN A 117 18.24 -3.77 2.24
N ASP A 118 17.51 -3.29 3.26
CA ASP A 118 18.08 -2.55 4.38
C ASP A 118 19.09 -3.39 5.17
N GLN A 119 18.74 -4.64 5.51
CA GLN A 119 19.66 -5.54 6.21
C GLN A 119 20.90 -5.87 5.37
N SER A 120 20.78 -5.96 4.04
CA SER A 120 21.93 -6.17 3.14
C SER A 120 22.90 -5.00 3.21
N LEU A 121 22.40 -3.76 3.08
CA LEU A 121 23.20 -2.54 3.20
C LEU A 121 23.88 -2.47 4.57
N GLN A 122 23.12 -2.65 5.66
CA GLN A 122 23.64 -2.60 7.01
C GLN A 122 24.70 -3.67 7.27
N TYR A 123 24.47 -4.91 6.83
CA TYR A 123 25.42 -6.01 6.99
C TYR A 123 26.74 -5.71 6.29
N ILE A 124 26.68 -5.22 5.04
CA ILE A 124 27.88 -4.87 4.27
C ILE A 124 28.68 -3.77 4.97
N LYS A 125 28.02 -2.70 5.42
CA LYS A 125 28.66 -1.60 6.14
C LYS A 125 29.29 -2.08 7.45
N LYS A 126 28.50 -2.71 8.30
CA LYS A 126 28.91 -3.12 9.65
C LYS A 126 30.08 -4.12 9.64
N ASN A 127 30.08 -5.04 8.68
CA ASN A 127 31.09 -6.09 8.58
C ASN A 127 32.23 -5.77 7.59
N ASN A 128 32.25 -4.57 7.01
CA ASN A 128 33.20 -4.14 5.99
C ASN A 128 33.28 -5.12 4.79
N LYS A 129 32.12 -5.61 4.32
CA LYS A 129 32.00 -6.65 3.27
C LYS A 129 31.76 -6.10 1.86
N TYR A 130 32.36 -4.95 1.55
CA TYR A 130 32.22 -4.32 0.23
C TYR A 130 32.76 -5.17 -0.92
N ASP A 131 33.65 -6.13 -0.64
CA ASP A 131 34.13 -7.11 -1.61
C ASP A 131 33.03 -7.98 -2.22
N LEU A 132 31.89 -8.16 -1.52
CA LEU A 132 30.72 -8.83 -2.10
C LEU A 132 30.22 -8.13 -3.37
N ILE A 133 30.42 -6.81 -3.48
CA ILE A 133 30.03 -5.99 -4.64
C ILE A 133 31.25 -5.71 -5.53
N ASN A 134 32.39 -5.36 -4.95
CA ASN A 134 33.60 -4.99 -5.70
C ASN A 134 34.12 -6.14 -6.57
N SER A 135 33.93 -7.39 -6.13
CA SER A 135 34.34 -8.60 -6.87
C SER A 135 33.38 -9.00 -8.01
N LEU A 136 32.18 -8.42 -8.08
CA LEU A 136 31.21 -8.73 -9.13
C LEU A 136 31.67 -8.18 -10.49
N SER A 137 31.20 -8.80 -11.57
CA SER A 137 31.27 -8.20 -12.91
C SER A 137 30.46 -6.89 -12.95
N ASN A 138 30.77 -5.99 -13.88
CA ASN A 138 30.03 -4.72 -14.00
C ASN A 138 28.54 -4.93 -14.32
N GLU A 139 28.21 -5.95 -15.10
CA GLU A 139 26.81 -6.29 -15.38
C GLU A 139 26.07 -6.73 -14.11
N LYS A 140 26.65 -7.66 -13.32
CA LYS A 140 26.04 -8.12 -12.07
C LYS A 140 25.95 -7.01 -11.03
N ALA A 141 27.04 -6.27 -10.87
CA ALA A 141 27.08 -5.14 -9.95
C ALA A 141 26.02 -4.09 -10.29
N GLN A 142 25.77 -3.82 -11.59
CA GLN A 142 24.73 -2.89 -12.00
C GLN A 142 23.34 -3.33 -11.54
N LYS A 143 23.01 -4.62 -11.62
CA LYS A 143 21.70 -5.10 -11.18
C LYS A 143 21.60 -5.15 -9.64
N VAL A 144 22.64 -5.63 -8.96
CA VAL A 144 22.71 -5.65 -7.48
C VAL A 144 22.65 -4.24 -6.90
N LEU A 145 23.48 -3.31 -7.38
CA LEU A 145 23.46 -1.91 -6.95
C LEU A 145 22.18 -1.21 -7.38
N GLY A 146 21.61 -1.59 -8.52
CA GLY A 146 20.27 -1.20 -8.95
C GLY A 146 19.29 -1.47 -7.83
N PHE A 147 19.16 -2.73 -7.40
CA PHE A 147 18.30 -3.10 -6.27
C PHE A 147 18.68 -2.42 -4.96
N LEU A 148 19.95 -2.44 -4.54
CA LEU A 148 20.35 -1.91 -3.22
C LEU A 148 20.12 -0.41 -3.06
N PHE A 149 20.11 0.35 -4.16
CA PHE A 149 19.87 1.79 -4.18
C PHE A 149 18.51 2.17 -4.78
N ASP A 150 17.67 1.19 -5.12
CA ASP A 150 16.29 1.37 -5.57
C ASP A 150 15.39 1.77 -4.39
N GLY A 151 14.29 2.45 -4.68
CA GLY A 151 13.36 2.92 -3.69
C GLY A 151 12.58 4.17 -4.11
N PRO A 152 11.58 4.59 -3.31
CA PRO A 152 10.77 5.77 -3.61
C PRO A 152 11.59 7.07 -3.64
N VAL A 153 12.74 7.08 -2.94
CA VAL A 153 13.78 8.11 -3.02
C VAL A 153 15.10 7.39 -3.22
N PHE A 154 15.91 7.86 -4.18
CA PHE A 154 17.25 7.31 -4.38
C PHE A 154 18.07 7.47 -3.10
N ASN A 155 18.62 6.36 -2.60
CA ASN A 155 19.51 6.39 -1.45
C ASN A 155 20.90 6.83 -1.92
N ASP A 156 21.41 7.96 -1.44
CA ASP A 156 22.68 8.52 -1.91
C ASP A 156 23.89 8.13 -1.04
N ASP A 157 23.72 7.23 -0.06
CA ASP A 157 24.69 6.84 1.01
C ASP A 157 26.17 7.01 0.60
N PRO A 158 26.75 8.21 0.83
CA PRO A 158 28.08 8.53 0.32
C PRO A 158 29.16 7.70 1.00
N GLU A 159 28.94 7.33 2.26
CA GLU A 159 29.85 6.48 3.03
C GLU A 159 29.96 5.10 2.39
N PHE A 160 28.84 4.47 2.05
CA PHE A 160 28.82 3.18 1.36
C PHE A 160 29.53 3.28 0.00
N ILE A 161 29.18 4.29 -0.80
CA ILE A 161 29.70 4.47 -2.16
C ILE A 161 31.22 4.66 -2.14
N ASN A 162 31.76 5.39 -1.16
CA ASN A 162 33.20 5.65 -1.07
C ASN A 162 34.04 4.38 -0.81
N HIS A 163 33.46 3.33 -0.24
CA HIS A 163 34.13 2.04 -0.04
C HIS A 163 34.04 1.12 -1.27
N LEU A 164 33.25 1.48 -2.28
CA LEU A 164 33.22 0.78 -3.55
C LEU A 164 34.42 1.18 -4.43
N ASN A 165 34.85 0.29 -5.31
CA ASN A 165 35.90 0.61 -6.27
C ASN A 165 35.40 1.65 -7.32
N PRO A 166 36.30 2.34 -8.04
CA PRO A 166 35.92 3.42 -8.95
C PRO A 166 34.91 3.02 -10.03
N GLU A 167 34.98 1.78 -10.53
CA GLU A 167 34.03 1.27 -11.52
C GLU A 167 32.61 1.17 -10.94
N LYS A 168 32.47 0.62 -9.72
CA LYS A 168 31.18 0.48 -9.04
C LYS A 168 30.61 1.84 -8.63
N GLN A 169 31.46 2.78 -8.21
CA GLN A 169 31.04 4.16 -7.97
C GLN A 169 30.41 4.80 -9.22
N ASN A 170 30.99 4.55 -10.40
CA ASN A 170 30.44 5.07 -11.66
C ASN A 170 29.08 4.43 -12.01
N ILE A 171 28.91 3.14 -11.70
CA ILE A 171 27.62 2.45 -11.85
C ILE A 171 26.55 3.13 -10.99
N VAL A 172 26.83 3.41 -9.72
CA VAL A 172 25.89 4.10 -8.81
C VAL A 172 25.53 5.49 -9.35
N LYS A 173 26.52 6.26 -9.83
CA LYS A 173 26.29 7.58 -10.47
C LYS A 173 25.35 7.48 -11.68
N ASN A 174 25.51 6.45 -12.52
CA ASN A 174 24.65 6.24 -13.68
C ASN A 174 23.21 5.85 -13.28
N ILE A 175 23.05 5.05 -12.22
CA ILE A 175 21.74 4.73 -11.63
C ILE A 175 21.07 6.00 -11.11
N ALA A 176 21.80 6.81 -10.34
CA ALA A 176 21.33 8.11 -9.86
C ALA A 176 20.90 9.02 -11.03
N GLY A 177 21.68 9.07 -12.12
CA GLY A 177 21.35 9.83 -13.33
C GLY A 177 20.07 9.37 -14.04
N LYS A 178 19.78 8.06 -14.05
CA LYS A 178 18.50 7.53 -14.55
C LYS A 178 17.34 7.87 -13.63
N ASN A 179 17.55 7.84 -12.32
CA ASN A 179 16.54 8.29 -11.36
C ASN A 179 16.28 9.79 -11.50
N ILE A 180 17.30 10.62 -11.71
CA ILE A 180 17.14 12.05 -12.06
C ILE A 180 16.39 12.21 -13.40
N SER A 181 16.58 11.32 -14.37
CA SER A 181 15.77 11.30 -15.60
C SER A 181 14.31 10.94 -15.30
N SER A 182 14.05 10.02 -14.38
CA SER A 182 12.70 9.67 -13.93
C SER A 182 12.06 10.77 -13.09
N GLU A 183 12.84 11.51 -12.28
CA GLU A 183 12.43 12.72 -11.57
C GLU A 183 12.11 13.85 -12.56
N LYS A 184 12.91 14.02 -13.62
CA LYS A 184 12.59 14.96 -14.71
C LYS A 184 11.28 14.59 -15.41
N VAL A 185 11.01 13.30 -15.62
CA VAL A 185 9.74 12.80 -16.16
C VAL A 185 8.59 13.02 -15.16
N ARG A 186 8.80 12.79 -13.86
CA ARG A 186 7.81 13.04 -12.81
C ARG A 186 7.53 14.52 -12.57
N SER A 187 8.49 15.40 -12.84
CA SER A 187 8.36 16.86 -12.71
C SER A 187 7.63 17.52 -13.89
N SER A 188 7.28 16.75 -14.92
CA SER A 188 6.52 17.23 -16.07
C SER A 188 5.04 16.89 -15.90
N PHE A 189 4.18 17.91 -15.90
CA PHE A 189 2.72 17.69 -15.82
C PHE A 189 2.20 16.84 -17.00
N GLN A 190 2.77 17.01 -18.19
CA GLN A 190 2.37 16.30 -19.42
C GLN A 190 2.46 14.78 -19.28
N THR A 191 3.31 14.27 -18.38
CA THR A 191 3.43 12.83 -18.07
C THR A 191 2.12 12.23 -17.53
N TYR A 192 1.31 13.05 -16.86
CA TYR A 192 0.06 12.61 -16.21
C TYR A 192 -1.17 12.97 -17.02
N GLU A 193 -1.01 13.79 -18.06
CA GLU A 193 -2.10 14.17 -18.94
C GLU A 193 -2.60 12.93 -19.71
N ASN A 194 -3.88 12.62 -19.57
CA ASN A 194 -4.53 11.43 -20.14
C ASN A 194 -4.05 10.07 -19.57
N ASN A 195 -3.36 10.07 -18.42
CA ASN A 195 -3.01 8.83 -17.74
C ASN A 195 -4.18 8.33 -16.87
N ASP A 196 -4.68 7.13 -17.16
CA ASP A 196 -5.85 6.55 -16.50
C ASP A 196 -5.59 6.15 -15.04
N ARG A 197 -4.33 6.06 -14.61
CA ARG A 197 -3.95 5.78 -13.21
C ARG A 197 -4.08 6.98 -12.28
N TYR A 198 -4.20 8.19 -12.83
CA TYR A 198 -4.21 9.43 -12.05
C TYR A 198 -5.49 10.23 -12.23
N SER A 199 -5.85 10.96 -11.18
CA SER A 199 -6.87 12.01 -11.20
C SER A 199 -6.19 13.37 -11.19
N VAL A 200 -6.64 14.26 -12.07
CA VAL A 200 -6.15 15.64 -12.14
C VAL A 200 -7.23 16.57 -11.60
N ILE A 201 -6.92 17.30 -10.52
CA ILE A 201 -7.76 18.30 -9.90
C ILE A 201 -7.17 19.68 -10.23
N SER A 202 -8.03 20.67 -10.51
CA SER A 202 -7.61 22.00 -10.95
C SER A 202 -8.24 23.09 -10.11
N PHE A 203 -7.43 23.88 -9.42
CA PHE A 203 -7.80 25.12 -8.74
C PHE A 203 -6.55 25.92 -8.38
N ASP A 204 -6.70 27.21 -8.07
CA ASP A 204 -5.61 28.08 -7.62
C ASP A 204 -5.26 27.78 -6.15
N VAL A 205 -4.14 27.11 -5.93
CA VAL A 205 -3.66 26.63 -4.62
C VAL A 205 -2.89 27.72 -3.89
N ASN A 206 -2.06 28.46 -4.62
CA ASN A 206 -1.16 29.48 -4.04
C ASN A 206 -1.79 30.89 -3.98
N LYS A 207 -3.01 31.04 -4.49
CA LYS A 207 -3.80 32.27 -4.57
C LYS A 207 -3.14 33.36 -5.41
N ASP A 208 -2.45 32.99 -6.50
CA ASP A 208 -1.80 33.93 -7.41
C ASP A 208 -2.66 34.33 -8.64
N GLY A 209 -3.87 33.79 -8.74
CA GLY A 209 -4.82 34.02 -9.82
C GLY A 209 -4.61 33.13 -11.04
N VAL A 210 -3.66 32.19 -11.01
CA VAL A 210 -3.42 31.17 -12.03
C VAL A 210 -3.90 29.81 -11.53
N VAL A 211 -4.49 29.01 -12.42
CA VAL A 211 -4.98 27.68 -12.07
C VAL A 211 -3.81 26.71 -11.96
N ASP A 212 -3.73 25.99 -10.84
CA ASP A 212 -2.74 24.94 -10.60
C ASP A 212 -3.31 23.55 -10.90
N LYS A 213 -2.43 22.54 -10.94
CA LYS A 213 -2.80 21.13 -11.15
C LYS A 213 -2.33 20.28 -9.99
N ILE A 214 -3.27 19.59 -9.34
CA ILE A 214 -2.96 18.51 -8.40
C ILE A 214 -3.19 17.18 -9.11
N VAL A 215 -2.16 16.38 -9.21
CA VAL A 215 -2.21 15.01 -9.72
C VAL A 215 -2.18 14.07 -8.54
N SER A 216 -3.13 13.14 -8.47
CA SER A 216 -3.16 12.12 -7.41
C SER A 216 -3.44 10.74 -7.99
N SER A 217 -2.76 9.72 -7.50
CA SER A 217 -3.07 8.32 -7.86
C SER A 217 -4.55 8.03 -7.58
N LYS A 218 -5.21 7.34 -8.52
CA LYS A 218 -6.56 6.81 -8.30
C LYS A 218 -6.54 5.72 -7.23
N PRO A 219 -7.71 5.40 -6.63
CA PRO A 219 -7.80 4.28 -5.69
C PRO A 219 -7.15 3.02 -6.24
N TYR A 220 -6.31 2.38 -5.42
CA TYR A 220 -5.58 1.14 -5.73
C TYR A 220 -4.54 1.26 -6.86
N GLN A 221 -4.14 2.47 -7.26
CA GLN A 221 -3.14 2.71 -8.32
C GLN A 221 -1.81 3.29 -7.81
N GLY A 222 -1.61 3.25 -6.49
CA GLY A 222 -0.51 3.91 -5.79
C GLY A 222 -1.01 5.01 -4.86
N ASN A 223 -0.08 5.75 -4.27
CA ASN A 223 -0.36 6.79 -3.30
C ASN A 223 0.32 8.12 -3.65
N ASP A 224 0.63 8.37 -4.92
CA ASP A 224 1.35 9.58 -5.32
C ASP A 224 0.44 10.82 -5.25
N LEU A 225 1.05 11.95 -4.89
CA LEU A 225 0.46 13.29 -4.99
C LEU A 225 1.50 14.30 -5.48
N PHE A 226 1.21 14.94 -6.60
CA PHE A 226 2.01 16.01 -7.18
C PHE A 226 1.18 17.28 -7.26
N LEU A 227 1.79 18.42 -6.96
CA LEU A 227 1.23 19.74 -7.25
C LEU A 227 2.12 20.43 -8.26
N PHE A 228 1.51 20.97 -9.31
CA PHE A 228 2.17 21.82 -10.28
C PHE A 228 1.55 23.21 -10.24
N TYR A 229 2.38 24.22 -9.98
CA TYR A 229 1.96 25.60 -10.11
C TYR A 229 1.86 26.00 -11.58
N GLY A 230 0.72 26.57 -11.94
CA GLY A 230 0.53 27.18 -13.24
C GLY A 230 1.32 28.48 -13.35
N ASN A 231 1.62 28.88 -14.58
CA ASN A 231 2.14 30.22 -14.86
C ASN A 231 1.36 30.89 -16.00
N LYS A 232 1.58 32.19 -16.16
CA LYS A 232 0.89 33.02 -17.17
C LYS A 232 1.13 32.57 -18.61
N ASN A 233 2.17 31.78 -18.87
CA ASN A 233 2.48 31.25 -20.19
C ASN A 233 1.76 29.91 -20.46
N GLY A 234 0.93 29.43 -19.54
CA GLY A 234 0.21 28.15 -19.65
C GLY A 234 1.06 26.92 -19.32
N ASN A 235 2.27 27.11 -18.79
CA ASN A 235 3.16 26.03 -18.38
C ASN A 235 2.98 25.71 -16.88
N TYR A 236 3.40 24.51 -16.48
CA TYR A 236 3.24 23.98 -15.13
C TYR A 236 4.60 23.58 -14.54
N ASN A 237 4.90 24.04 -13.32
CA ASN A 237 6.15 23.73 -12.61
C ASN A 237 5.84 22.92 -11.35
N LEU A 238 6.56 21.82 -11.12
CA LEU A 238 6.40 21.01 -9.90
C LEU A 238 6.69 21.84 -8.65
N ALA A 239 5.75 21.86 -7.72
CA ALA A 239 5.80 22.62 -6.47
C ALA A 239 5.74 21.72 -5.22
N LEU A 240 5.21 20.51 -5.34
CA LEU A 240 5.18 19.50 -4.28
C LEU A 240 5.15 18.11 -4.92
N GLU A 241 5.98 17.21 -4.40
CA GLU A 241 5.89 15.75 -4.60
C GLU A 241 5.79 15.11 -3.22
N THR A 242 4.74 14.35 -2.97
CA THR A 242 4.46 13.69 -1.70
C THR A 242 3.44 12.56 -1.91
N THR A 243 2.85 12.05 -0.83
CA THR A 243 1.78 11.05 -0.93
C THR A 243 0.39 11.69 -0.83
N ASN A 244 -0.61 11.07 -1.46
CA ASN A 244 -2.01 11.42 -1.34
C ASN A 244 -2.65 10.91 -0.04
N PHE A 245 -1.83 10.41 0.89
CA PHE A 245 -2.21 9.84 2.17
C PHE A 245 -3.19 8.66 2.11
N SER A 246 -3.34 8.04 0.93
CA SER A 246 -3.97 6.74 0.86
C SER A 246 -3.03 5.65 1.34
N GLU A 247 -3.61 4.55 1.78
CA GLU A 247 -2.92 3.39 2.35
C GLU A 247 -3.28 2.15 1.54
N ASP A 248 -2.33 1.25 1.36
CA ASP A 248 -2.64 -0.05 0.78
C ASP A 248 -3.53 -0.86 1.73
N GLY A 249 -4.66 -1.33 1.22
CA GLY A 249 -5.72 -1.95 2.03
C GLY A 249 -6.34 -1.05 3.10
N GLY A 250 -6.08 0.26 3.07
CA GLY A 250 -6.51 1.23 4.07
C GLY A 250 -7.42 2.32 3.50
N ASN A 251 -7.23 3.55 3.97
CA ASN A 251 -8.01 4.69 3.48
C ASN A 251 -7.69 5.01 2.01
N ILE A 252 -8.72 5.38 1.24
CA ILE A 252 -8.58 5.85 -0.14
C ILE A 252 -9.01 7.32 -0.28
N VAL A 253 -8.46 8.02 -1.28
CA VAL A 253 -8.80 9.44 -1.53
C VAL A 253 -10.28 9.58 -1.89
N LYS A 254 -10.99 10.40 -1.12
CA LYS A 254 -12.39 10.80 -1.35
C LYS A 254 -12.46 11.97 -2.31
N ASN A 255 -11.74 13.04 -1.98
CA ASN A 255 -11.62 14.26 -2.79
C ASN A 255 -10.42 15.10 -2.33
N ILE A 256 -10.05 16.06 -3.18
CA ILE A 256 -9.06 17.09 -2.87
C ILE A 256 -9.73 18.43 -3.16
N ILE A 257 -9.80 19.31 -2.17
CA ILE A 257 -10.53 20.57 -2.24
C ILE A 257 -9.64 21.76 -1.86
N PRO A 258 -9.89 22.95 -2.42
CA PRO A 258 -9.12 24.15 -2.06
C PRO A 258 -9.30 24.50 -0.59
N ASN A 259 -8.25 25.05 0.01
CA ASN A 259 -8.40 25.78 1.26
C ASN A 259 -9.15 27.10 0.97
N ASN A 260 -10.29 27.29 1.63
CA ASN A 260 -11.12 28.49 1.44
C ASN A 260 -10.61 29.67 2.27
N GLU A 261 -9.88 29.42 3.36
CA GLU A 261 -9.41 30.44 4.30
C GLU A 261 -7.98 30.93 3.99
N GLY A 262 -7.33 30.38 2.96
CA GLY A 262 -5.97 30.76 2.61
C GLY A 262 -5.38 29.90 1.49
N LYS A 263 -4.05 29.86 1.42
CA LYS A 263 -3.32 29.00 0.49
C LYS A 263 -3.41 27.52 0.90
N GLY A 264 -3.19 26.64 -0.06
CA GLY A 264 -3.15 25.19 0.16
C GLY A 264 -4.46 24.48 -0.17
N PHE A 265 -4.57 23.24 0.31
CA PHE A 265 -5.67 22.33 0.00
C PHE A 265 -5.92 21.33 1.13
N THR A 266 -7.07 20.68 1.08
CA THR A 266 -7.40 19.56 1.96
C THR A 266 -7.53 18.29 1.13
N VAL A 267 -6.82 17.23 1.55
CA VAL A 267 -7.05 15.87 1.04
C VAL A 267 -7.97 15.17 2.02
N ALA A 268 -9.16 14.75 1.57
CA ALA A 268 -10.02 13.91 2.38
C ALA A 268 -9.88 12.46 1.93
N THR A 269 -9.76 11.54 2.88
CA THR A 269 -9.74 10.10 2.62
C THR A 269 -10.82 9.40 3.45
N TYR A 270 -11.19 8.19 3.05
CA TYR A 270 -12.16 7.38 3.76
C TYR A 270 -11.81 5.90 3.68
N PHE A 271 -12.23 5.13 4.69
CA PHE A 271 -12.05 3.70 4.71
C PHE A 271 -13.20 2.99 3.97
N PRO A 272 -12.94 2.30 2.86
CA PRO A 272 -14.00 1.73 2.03
C PRO A 272 -14.67 0.49 2.66
N ASP A 273 -13.97 -0.26 3.52
CA ASP A 273 -14.40 -1.61 3.90
C ASP A 273 -15.38 -1.67 5.08
N ARG A 274 -14.93 -1.34 6.31
CA ARG A 274 -15.72 -1.56 7.54
C ARG A 274 -15.76 -0.35 8.47
N GLY A 275 -16.93 -0.06 9.01
CA GLY A 275 -17.13 1.09 9.89
C GLY A 275 -17.18 2.43 9.15
N TYR A 276 -17.07 3.50 9.93
CA TYR A 276 -16.94 4.88 9.46
C TYR A 276 -15.59 5.41 9.95
N TYR A 277 -14.71 5.69 9.00
CA TYR A 277 -13.45 6.35 9.27
C TYR A 277 -13.13 7.25 8.09
N GLU A 278 -13.08 8.55 8.33
CA GLU A 278 -12.69 9.57 7.35
C GLU A 278 -11.63 10.46 7.96
N THR A 279 -10.70 10.95 7.16
CA THR A 279 -9.70 11.92 7.58
C THR A 279 -9.64 13.07 6.61
N GLU A 280 -9.49 14.29 7.13
CA GLU A 280 -9.27 15.50 6.33
C GLU A 280 -7.91 16.10 6.70
N MET A 281 -7.00 16.16 5.73
CA MET A 281 -5.62 16.55 5.92
C MET A 281 -5.35 17.90 5.28
N SER A 282 -5.08 18.90 6.13
CA SER A 282 -4.85 20.28 5.72
C SER A 282 -3.38 20.49 5.33
N VAL A 283 -3.13 20.64 4.04
CA VAL A 283 -1.81 20.86 3.45
C VAL A 283 -1.66 22.33 3.05
N VAL A 284 -0.67 23.02 3.63
CA VAL A 284 -0.49 24.48 3.49
C VAL A 284 0.96 24.78 3.11
N PRO A 285 1.20 25.67 2.13
CA PRO A 285 2.55 26.11 1.81
C PRO A 285 3.08 27.12 2.83
N GLU A 286 4.34 27.01 3.24
CA GLU A 286 5.03 27.98 4.10
C GLU A 286 6.44 28.26 3.58
N SER A 287 6.69 29.50 3.18
CA SER A 287 7.96 29.95 2.58
C SER A 287 8.37 29.09 1.38
N ASN A 288 9.25 28.10 1.60
CA ASN A 288 9.79 27.19 0.59
C ASN A 288 9.49 25.71 0.89
N SER A 289 8.51 25.43 1.75
CA SER A 289 8.13 24.07 2.14
C SER A 289 6.61 23.92 2.21
N TRP A 290 6.17 22.69 2.45
CA TRP A 290 4.77 22.30 2.60
C TRP A 290 4.56 21.62 3.93
N PHE A 291 3.47 21.99 4.60
CA PHE A 291 3.16 21.49 5.92
C PHE A 291 1.79 20.84 5.96
N LEU A 292 1.74 19.64 6.55
CA LEU A 292 0.53 19.10 7.10
C LEU A 292 0.26 19.80 8.43
N LYS A 293 -0.69 20.73 8.44
CA LYS A 293 -0.99 21.55 9.62
C LYS A 293 -1.89 20.82 10.60
N LYS A 294 -2.91 20.16 10.09
CA LYS A 294 -3.96 19.53 10.89
C LYS A 294 -4.50 18.29 10.20
N ILE A 295 -4.86 17.29 10.98
CA ILE A 295 -5.72 16.19 10.53
C ILE A 295 -6.99 16.24 11.35
N THR A 296 -8.13 16.26 10.67
CA THR A 296 -9.44 16.05 11.30
C THR A 296 -9.84 14.60 11.10
N TYR A 297 -9.81 13.80 12.16
CA TYR A 297 -10.25 12.42 12.15
C TYR A 297 -11.75 12.35 12.46
N LYS A 298 -12.49 11.55 11.68
CA LYS A 298 -13.93 11.36 11.86
C LYS A 298 -14.22 9.87 12.00
N THR A 299 -14.82 9.48 13.13
CA THR A 299 -15.18 8.08 13.39
C THR A 299 -16.48 7.98 14.17
N MET A 300 -17.13 6.82 14.15
CA MET A 300 -18.37 6.58 14.90
C MET A 300 -18.07 5.87 16.22
N SER A 301 -18.84 6.17 17.27
CA SER A 301 -18.79 5.45 18.55
C SER A 301 -19.32 4.02 18.47
N GLY A 302 -20.00 3.66 17.38
CA GLY A 302 -20.54 2.33 17.13
C GLY A 302 -21.51 2.32 15.96
N VAL A 303 -22.34 1.27 15.90
CA VAL A 303 -23.34 1.06 14.83
C VAL A 303 -24.80 1.16 15.33
N SER A 304 -24.98 1.64 16.56
CA SER A 304 -26.30 1.80 17.18
C SER A 304 -27.02 3.05 16.68
N GLU A 305 -28.33 3.14 16.92
CA GLU A 305 -29.12 4.33 16.57
C GLU A 305 -28.74 5.55 17.43
N ASN A 306 -28.09 5.31 18.57
CA ASN A 306 -27.55 6.34 19.46
C ASN A 306 -26.06 6.60 19.22
N ALA A 307 -25.47 6.02 18.17
CA ALA A 307 -24.06 6.24 17.87
C ALA A 307 -23.81 7.71 17.54
N VAL A 308 -22.73 8.25 18.08
CA VAL A 308 -22.29 9.63 17.83
C VAL A 308 -21.07 9.59 16.93
N LYS A 309 -20.92 10.64 16.13
CA LYS A 309 -19.73 10.85 15.33
C LYS A 309 -18.73 11.69 16.12
N TYR A 310 -17.55 11.13 16.37
CA TYR A 310 -16.43 11.88 16.90
C TYR A 310 -15.73 12.61 15.75
N VAL A 311 -15.48 13.90 15.95
CA VAL A 311 -14.67 14.75 15.09
C VAL A 311 -13.50 15.25 15.92
N CYS A 312 -12.33 14.64 15.69
CA CYS A 312 -11.11 14.90 16.44
C CYS A 312 -10.14 15.73 15.59
N GLU A 313 -9.95 16.99 15.96
CA GLU A 313 -8.99 17.88 15.31
C GLU A 313 -7.62 17.77 15.98
N VAL A 314 -6.62 17.29 15.24
CA VAL A 314 -5.28 17.04 15.76
C VAL A 314 -4.26 17.89 15.00
N ASN A 315 -3.62 18.81 15.72
CA ASN A 315 -2.55 19.65 15.19
C ASN A 315 -1.29 18.81 14.92
N GLN A 316 -0.86 18.80 13.67
CA GLN A 316 0.31 18.07 13.20
C GLN A 316 1.55 18.97 13.18
N ASN A 317 1.50 20.03 12.37
CA ASN A 317 2.62 20.92 12.07
C ASN A 317 3.88 20.17 11.59
N ILE A 318 3.70 19.30 10.58
CA ILE A 318 4.73 18.43 10.03
C ILE A 318 5.11 18.93 8.64
N ASP A 319 6.40 19.12 8.38
CA ASP A 319 6.92 19.37 7.05
C ASP A 319 6.85 18.07 6.22
N ILE A 320 6.00 18.07 5.18
CA ILE A 320 5.74 16.89 4.33
C ILE A 320 6.70 16.78 3.14
N THR A 321 7.67 17.68 3.02
CA THR A 321 8.73 17.60 2.01
C THR A 321 10.00 16.93 2.55
N LYS A 322 10.01 16.52 3.82
CA LYS A 322 11.16 15.86 4.48
C LYS A 322 10.98 14.35 4.52
N SER A 323 12.05 13.59 4.35
CA SER A 323 12.01 12.14 4.47
C SER A 323 11.47 11.69 5.85
N GLY A 324 10.75 10.56 5.85
CA GLY A 324 10.19 9.96 7.07
C GLY A 324 9.11 10.79 7.78
N TRP A 325 8.51 11.79 7.12
CA TRP A 325 7.50 12.65 7.73
C TRP A 325 6.24 11.89 8.19
N THR A 326 5.88 10.80 7.51
CA THR A 326 4.71 9.96 7.81
C THR A 326 4.79 9.34 9.21
N ALA A 327 5.99 8.95 9.65
CA ALA A 327 6.21 8.40 11.00
C ALA A 327 5.95 9.42 12.12
N LYS A 328 5.89 10.71 11.81
CA LYS A 328 5.66 11.80 12.77
C LYS A 328 4.18 12.13 12.95
N ILE A 329 3.28 11.52 12.16
CA ILE A 329 1.84 11.79 12.21
C ILE A 329 1.29 11.41 13.59
N LYS A 330 0.70 12.40 14.26
CA LYS A 330 -0.04 12.19 15.50
C LYS A 330 -1.39 11.55 15.17
N GLN A 331 -1.62 10.38 15.73
CA GLN A 331 -2.83 9.59 15.53
C GLN A 331 -4.04 10.22 16.24
N ILE A 332 -5.23 9.73 15.87
CA ILE A 332 -6.47 10.04 16.58
C ILE A 332 -6.33 9.70 18.08
N PRO A 333 -6.94 10.47 19.00
CA PRO A 333 -6.96 10.12 20.41
C PRO A 333 -7.52 8.72 20.68
N ASN A 334 -6.97 8.07 21.72
CA ASN A 334 -7.47 6.79 22.24
C ASN A 334 -8.96 6.89 22.56
N GLU A 335 -9.68 5.78 22.38
CA GLU A 335 -11.14 5.73 22.50
C GLU A 335 -11.67 6.34 23.81
N ASN A 336 -11.05 5.99 24.94
CA ASN A 336 -11.43 6.48 26.27
C ASN A 336 -11.27 8.01 26.47
N ASP A 337 -10.51 8.68 25.60
CA ASP A 337 -10.26 10.12 25.66
C ASP A 337 -11.11 10.92 24.67
N ARG A 338 -11.79 10.26 23.72
CA ARG A 338 -12.47 10.93 22.61
C ARG A 338 -13.59 11.84 23.08
N ASP A 339 -14.36 11.45 24.10
CA ASP A 339 -15.40 12.29 24.69
C ASP A 339 -14.87 13.62 25.26
N LYS A 340 -13.58 13.67 25.63
CA LYS A 340 -12.93 14.86 26.20
C LYS A 340 -12.20 15.69 25.15
N LYS A 341 -11.66 15.03 24.12
CA LYS A 341 -10.73 15.64 23.14
C LYS A 341 -11.35 15.87 21.77
N CYS A 342 -12.49 15.26 21.47
CA CYS A 342 -13.15 15.33 20.19
C CYS A 342 -14.52 15.98 20.34
N ARG A 343 -14.93 16.72 19.32
CA ARG A 343 -16.31 17.21 19.23
C ARG A 343 -17.21 16.04 18.87
N THR A 344 -18.35 15.93 19.54
CA THR A 344 -19.39 14.97 19.17
C THR A 344 -20.42 15.64 18.27
N GLU A 345 -20.60 15.07 17.10
CA GLU A 345 -21.75 15.37 16.25
C GLU A 345 -22.79 14.28 16.53
N LYS A 346 -23.93 14.69 17.08
CA LYS A 346 -25.12 13.85 16.97
C LYS A 346 -25.36 13.69 15.48
N GLN A 347 -25.45 12.45 15.04
CA GLN A 347 -25.86 12.21 13.68
C GLN A 347 -27.23 12.87 13.52
N ASP A 348 -27.36 13.78 12.57
CA ASP A 348 -28.65 14.29 12.15
C ASP A 348 -29.34 13.15 11.39
N LEU A 349 -29.70 12.10 12.13
CA LEU A 349 -30.60 11.01 11.76
C LEU A 349 -32.02 11.57 11.74
N ALA A 350 -32.25 12.76 11.16
CA ALA A 350 -33.45 12.92 10.37
C ALA A 350 -33.38 11.77 9.38
N GLN A 351 -34.03 10.66 9.73
CA GLN A 351 -33.99 9.36 9.08
C GLN A 351 -34.21 9.64 7.61
N GLN A 352 -33.11 9.78 6.86
CA GLN A 352 -33.23 10.16 5.48
C GLN A 352 -33.82 8.92 4.85
N LYS A 353 -35.10 9.03 4.54
CA LYS A 353 -35.82 7.97 3.88
C LYS A 353 -35.31 7.95 2.44
N TYR A 354 -34.90 6.77 2.02
CA TYR A 354 -34.56 6.51 0.65
C TYR A 354 -35.51 5.45 0.13
N LEU A 355 -35.81 5.57 -1.16
CA LEU A 355 -36.49 4.56 -1.94
C LEU A 355 -35.44 3.68 -2.62
N ILE A 356 -35.67 2.37 -2.69
CA ILE A 356 -34.90 1.50 -3.58
C ILE A 356 -35.30 1.78 -5.04
N GLN A 357 -34.29 2.03 -5.87
CA GLN A 357 -34.44 2.14 -7.32
C GLN A 357 -33.42 1.23 -8.01
N ASP A 358 -33.86 0.02 -8.34
CA ASP A 358 -33.07 -0.97 -9.08
C ASP A 358 -33.82 -1.39 -10.36
N PRO A 359 -33.20 -1.29 -11.56
CA PRO A 359 -33.81 -1.76 -12.82
C PRO A 359 -34.19 -3.24 -12.80
N ASP A 360 -33.52 -4.06 -11.98
CA ASP A 360 -33.80 -5.48 -11.83
C ASP A 360 -35.08 -5.76 -11.00
N GLY A 361 -35.75 -4.71 -10.51
CA GLY A 361 -36.97 -4.80 -9.70
C GLY A 361 -36.72 -5.06 -8.21
N TYR A 362 -35.48 -5.37 -7.81
CA TYR A 362 -35.08 -5.50 -6.41
C TYR A 362 -33.57 -5.26 -6.24
N THR A 363 -33.16 -4.97 -5.02
CA THR A 363 -31.75 -4.95 -4.61
C THR A 363 -31.48 -5.91 -3.46
N ASN A 364 -30.21 -6.28 -3.25
CA ASN A 364 -29.82 -7.16 -2.14
C ASN A 364 -29.31 -6.33 -0.96
N LEU A 365 -29.88 -6.57 0.22
CA LEU A 365 -29.29 -6.18 1.49
C LEU A 365 -28.15 -7.14 1.82
N ARG A 366 -26.93 -6.64 1.97
CA ARG A 366 -25.73 -7.47 2.19
C ARG A 366 -25.15 -7.30 3.59
N MET A 367 -24.42 -8.30 4.05
CA MET A 367 -23.78 -8.30 5.36
C MET A 367 -22.60 -7.32 5.44
N ASP A 368 -21.84 -7.17 4.35
CA ASP A 368 -20.68 -6.27 4.22
C ASP A 368 -20.75 -5.45 2.91
N LYS A 369 -19.87 -4.44 2.79
CA LYS A 369 -19.78 -3.46 1.70
C LYS A 369 -19.17 -4.01 0.40
N ASN A 370 -19.64 -5.16 -0.09
CA ASN A 370 -19.18 -5.72 -1.37
C ASN A 370 -20.24 -6.63 -2.01
N THR A 371 -20.10 -6.89 -3.32
CA THR A 371 -21.07 -7.67 -4.10
C THR A 371 -21.02 -9.18 -3.84
N SER A 372 -19.96 -9.71 -3.24
CA SER A 372 -19.81 -11.14 -2.91
C SER A 372 -20.28 -11.48 -1.49
N SER A 373 -20.56 -10.47 -0.65
CA SER A 373 -21.00 -10.67 0.73
C SER A 373 -22.37 -11.33 0.81
N LYS A 374 -22.58 -12.07 1.91
CA LYS A 374 -23.81 -12.79 2.24
C LYS A 374 -25.02 -11.88 2.08
N ILE A 375 -25.99 -12.35 1.31
CA ILE A 375 -27.29 -11.67 1.16
C ILE A 375 -28.14 -11.94 2.40
N LEU A 376 -28.55 -10.87 3.07
CA LEU A 376 -29.39 -10.91 4.27
C LEU A 376 -30.89 -10.86 3.92
N GLN A 377 -31.23 -10.16 2.85
CA GLN A 377 -32.60 -9.94 2.38
C GLN A 377 -32.60 -9.41 0.93
N LYS A 378 -33.66 -9.69 0.15
CA LYS A 378 -34.01 -8.94 -1.06
C LYS A 378 -34.99 -7.81 -0.71
N ILE A 379 -34.75 -6.61 -1.21
CA ILE A 379 -35.59 -5.42 -0.98
C ILE A 379 -36.11 -4.99 -2.36
N ASN A 380 -37.43 -4.94 -2.57
CA ASN A 380 -37.99 -4.61 -3.87
C ASN A 380 -37.79 -3.13 -4.21
N SER A 381 -37.69 -2.82 -5.49
CA SER A 381 -37.73 -1.45 -6.00
C SER A 381 -39.05 -0.78 -5.59
N GLY A 382 -38.97 0.46 -5.13
CA GLY A 382 -40.10 1.19 -4.54
C GLY A 382 -40.28 0.99 -3.03
N GLU A 383 -39.51 0.11 -2.38
CA GLU A 383 -39.53 0.02 -0.92
C GLU A 383 -38.71 1.13 -0.26
N ASN A 384 -39.23 1.61 0.87
CA ASN A 384 -38.55 2.59 1.71
C ASN A 384 -37.59 1.93 2.70
N LEU A 385 -36.49 2.63 2.95
CA LEU A 385 -35.54 2.30 3.99
C LEU A 385 -34.98 3.56 4.65
N THR A 386 -34.35 3.36 5.79
CA THR A 386 -33.62 4.41 6.50
C THR A 386 -32.13 4.22 6.26
N VAL A 387 -31.44 5.25 5.75
CA VAL A 387 -29.97 5.23 5.72
C VAL A 387 -29.44 5.58 7.12
N LEU A 388 -28.74 4.63 7.73
CA LEU A 388 -28.09 4.76 9.03
C LEU A 388 -26.67 5.30 8.92
N GLN A 389 -25.95 5.02 7.83
CA GLN A 389 -24.61 5.57 7.59
C GLN A 389 -24.36 5.70 6.09
N ALA A 390 -24.03 6.91 5.63
CA ALA A 390 -23.63 7.17 4.25
C ALA A 390 -22.12 7.40 4.18
N SER A 391 -21.38 6.41 3.69
CA SER A 391 -19.93 6.50 3.50
C SER A 391 -19.49 5.64 2.33
N GLY A 392 -18.67 6.20 1.43
CA GLY A 392 -18.25 5.52 0.21
C GLY A 392 -19.42 5.17 -0.71
N ASP A 393 -19.31 4.01 -1.37
CA ASP A 393 -20.31 3.50 -2.30
C ASP A 393 -21.38 2.60 -1.66
N TRP A 394 -21.19 2.19 -0.41
CA TRP A 394 -22.08 1.26 0.28
C TRP A 394 -22.64 1.90 1.54
N TYR A 395 -23.96 2.10 1.55
CA TYR A 395 -24.65 2.73 2.67
C TYR A 395 -25.16 1.66 3.63
N PHE A 396 -24.95 1.89 4.93
CA PHE A 396 -25.57 1.07 5.96
C PHE A 396 -27.02 1.52 6.13
N VAL A 397 -27.95 0.59 6.01
CA VAL A 397 -29.39 0.87 5.96
C VAL A 397 -30.16 0.00 6.95
N LYS A 398 -31.35 0.46 7.32
CA LYS A 398 -32.38 -0.30 8.05
C LYS A 398 -33.63 -0.39 7.19
N THR A 399 -34.03 -1.61 6.87
CA THR A 399 -35.31 -1.88 6.18
C THR A 399 -36.50 -1.61 7.10
N ASN A 400 -37.70 -1.49 6.54
CA ASN A 400 -38.95 -1.38 7.32
C ASN A 400 -39.17 -2.59 8.25
N ALA A 401 -38.68 -3.77 7.86
CA ALA A 401 -38.69 -4.99 8.68
C ALA A 401 -37.65 -4.97 9.82
N GLY A 402 -36.87 -3.89 9.96
CA GLY A 402 -35.86 -3.72 11.01
C GLY A 402 -34.51 -4.38 10.73
N LYS A 403 -34.36 -5.15 9.64
CA LYS A 403 -33.06 -5.73 9.25
C LYS A 403 -32.09 -4.64 8.84
N LYS A 404 -30.85 -4.77 9.30
CA LYS A 404 -29.73 -3.86 9.01
C LYS A 404 -28.69 -4.54 8.12
N GLY A 405 -28.08 -3.78 7.22
CA GLY A 405 -27.07 -4.27 6.29
C GLY A 405 -26.64 -3.18 5.32
N TYR A 406 -25.93 -3.54 4.25
CA TYR A 406 -25.40 -2.61 3.27
C TYR A 406 -26.11 -2.72 1.92
N VAL A 407 -26.37 -1.57 1.30
CA VAL A 407 -26.89 -1.42 -0.06
C VAL A 407 -26.00 -0.43 -0.81
N HIS A 408 -25.71 -0.71 -2.07
CA HIS A 408 -24.91 0.18 -2.91
C HIS A 408 -25.67 1.47 -3.22
N LYS A 409 -25.02 2.64 -3.10
CA LYS A 409 -25.65 3.97 -3.22
C LYS A 409 -26.37 4.18 -4.56
N SER A 410 -25.92 3.52 -5.63
CA SER A 410 -26.57 3.60 -6.95
C SER A 410 -27.98 3.00 -6.99
N ARG A 411 -28.40 2.31 -5.93
CA ARG A 411 -29.73 1.72 -5.78
C ARG A 411 -30.64 2.54 -4.88
N LEU A 412 -30.17 3.68 -4.40
CA LEU A 412 -30.86 4.51 -3.43
C LEU A 412 -31.24 5.85 -4.08
N LYS A 413 -32.51 6.21 -3.99
CA LYS A 413 -33.01 7.54 -4.35
C LYS A 413 -33.48 8.24 -3.10
N LYS A 414 -32.97 9.45 -2.83
CA LYS A 414 -33.42 10.27 -1.72
C LYS A 414 -34.88 10.67 -1.97
N GLU A 415 -35.74 10.48 -0.97
CA GLU A 415 -37.13 10.98 -1.01
C GLU A 415 -37.19 12.52 -1.02
#